data_AF-A0AAV0X2U8-F1
#
_entry.id   AF-A0AAV0X2U8-F1
#
_cell.length_a   1.000
_cell.length_b   1.000
_cell.length_c   1.000
_cell.angle_alpha   90.00
_cell.angle_beta   90.00
_cell.angle_gamma   90.00
#
_symmetry.space_group_name_H-M   'P 1'
#
loop_
_entity.id
_entity.type
_entity.pdbx_description
1 polymer ?
#
loop_
_entity_poly.entity_id
_entity_poly.type
_entity_poly.pdbx_seq_one_letter_code
_entity_poly.pdbx_strand_id
1 'polypeptide(L)'
;MLSDSHRRAATINLKFQFPFYGHLLNSTTIATGGFLYLGEYIHSWLAATQYIAPLMANFDLSTSNHSNIYYMENGTALIVTWHNVTLQDKPKVGGFTFQTTLHSNGNIVFAYKTVPTKIKEIDSTNHPVKIGLSDAYVLDKTIFFVRRKTIYEYHRVTFHEDEVTDGTVIILTALPTCLEKKNCTSCIKKDTNFQCFWCDNRCSSGVDRNRQDWHQKDCEKLKLVNEDMCTSGVTTVTPPVVDNSSVESSVKSESLSTKSVGLGKRRSSLHSCYHSYVKRNK
;
A
#
# COMPACT_ATOMS: atom_id res chain seq x y z
N MET A 1 -3.86 -24.56 -5.64
CA MET A 1 -3.90 -24.10 -7.04
C MET A 1 -5.15 -23.26 -7.21
N LEU A 2 -5.02 -22.00 -7.65
CA LEU A 2 -6.17 -21.18 -8.04
C LEU A 2 -6.36 -21.37 -9.55
N SER A 3 -7.07 -22.41 -9.94
CA SER A 3 -7.53 -22.65 -11.33
C SER A 3 -9.06 -22.52 -11.38
N ASP A 4 -9.62 -22.24 -12.56
CA ASP A 4 -11.08 -22.21 -12.81
C ASP A 4 -11.89 -21.26 -11.92
N SER A 5 -11.40 -20.03 -11.73
CA SER A 5 -12.13 -19.07 -10.90
C SER A 5 -12.00 -17.61 -11.34
N HIS A 6 -13.14 -16.92 -11.31
CA HIS A 6 -13.25 -15.49 -11.51
C HIS A 6 -13.41 -14.78 -10.15
N ARG A 7 -12.63 -13.71 -9.93
CA ARG A 7 -12.67 -12.87 -8.70
C ARG A 7 -12.53 -13.66 -7.40
N ARG A 8 -11.70 -14.70 -7.41
CA ARG A 8 -11.29 -15.41 -6.19
C ARG A 8 -9.96 -14.92 -5.67
N ALA A 9 -9.75 -15.19 -4.39
CA ALA A 9 -8.51 -14.91 -3.72
C ALA A 9 -8.13 -16.06 -2.77
N ALA A 10 -6.84 -16.30 -2.58
CA ALA A 10 -6.32 -17.27 -1.61
C ALA A 10 -5.32 -16.60 -0.69
N THR A 11 -5.52 -16.76 0.62
CA THR A 11 -4.58 -16.26 1.63
C THR A 11 -3.46 -17.27 1.86
N ILE A 12 -2.23 -16.77 1.88
CA ILE A 12 -1.04 -17.55 2.20
C ILE A 12 -0.33 -16.92 3.39
N ASN A 13 0.17 -17.77 4.29
CA ASN A 13 1.03 -17.35 5.38
C ASN A 13 2.48 -17.38 4.90
N LEU A 14 3.21 -16.32 5.17
CA LEU A 14 4.62 -16.18 4.84
C LEU A 14 5.46 -16.82 5.95
N LYS A 15 6.57 -17.48 5.60
CA LYS A 15 7.59 -17.95 6.55
C LYS A 15 8.59 -16.87 6.94
N PHE A 16 8.37 -15.63 6.49
CA PHE A 16 9.12 -14.45 6.86
C PHE A 16 8.18 -13.27 7.10
N GLN A 17 8.64 -12.28 7.86
CA GLN A 17 7.92 -11.03 8.02
C GLN A 17 8.25 -10.13 6.85
N PHE A 18 7.26 -9.77 6.04
CA PHE A 18 7.44 -8.87 4.90
C PHE A 18 7.23 -7.42 5.33
N PRO A 19 8.27 -6.55 5.26
CA PRO A 19 8.12 -5.13 5.52
C PRO A 19 7.38 -4.44 4.37
N PHE A 20 6.25 -3.80 4.67
CA PHE A 20 5.46 -3.04 3.72
C PHE A 20 5.00 -1.73 4.36
N TYR A 21 5.50 -0.59 3.86
CA TYR A 21 5.24 0.74 4.44
C TYR A 21 5.54 0.83 5.94
N GLY A 22 6.59 0.14 6.40
CA GLY A 22 7.00 0.10 7.80
C GLY A 22 6.22 -0.88 8.68
N HIS A 23 5.18 -1.52 8.16
CA HIS A 23 4.44 -2.58 8.84
C HIS A 23 4.98 -3.96 8.46
N LEU A 24 5.09 -4.85 9.44
CA LEU A 24 5.55 -6.22 9.24
C LEU A 24 4.33 -7.13 9.01
N LEU A 25 4.26 -7.72 7.82
CA LEU A 25 3.15 -8.58 7.39
C LEU A 25 3.55 -10.05 7.45
N ASN A 26 2.66 -10.90 7.97
CA ASN A 26 2.87 -12.35 8.10
C ASN A 26 2.11 -13.17 7.06
N SER A 27 1.22 -12.52 6.30
CA SER A 27 0.39 -13.16 5.30
C SER A 27 0.04 -12.18 4.19
N THR A 28 -0.39 -12.73 3.06
CA THR A 28 -0.90 -11.97 1.92
C THR A 28 -1.99 -12.78 1.23
N THR A 29 -2.90 -12.09 0.55
CA THR A 29 -3.96 -12.72 -0.23
C THR A 29 -3.70 -12.54 -1.72
N ILE A 30 -3.55 -13.64 -2.46
CA ILE A 30 -3.34 -13.65 -3.91
C ILE A 30 -4.70 -13.55 -4.60
N ALA A 31 -4.92 -12.53 -5.44
CA ALA A 31 -6.15 -12.36 -6.20
C ALA A 31 -5.99 -12.77 -7.67
N THR A 32 -7.03 -13.39 -8.21
CA THR A 32 -7.14 -13.77 -9.62
C THR A 32 -7.01 -12.59 -10.59
N GLY A 33 -7.44 -11.39 -10.17
CA GLY A 33 -7.33 -10.14 -10.93
C GLY A 33 -5.93 -9.53 -11.03
N GLY A 34 -4.84 -10.29 -10.78
CA GLY A 34 -3.47 -9.86 -11.05
C GLY A 34 -2.79 -9.02 -9.96
N PHE A 35 -3.21 -9.16 -8.70
CA PHE A 35 -2.65 -8.42 -7.58
C PHE A 35 -2.63 -9.23 -6.28
N LEU A 36 -1.84 -8.74 -5.32
CA LEU A 36 -1.84 -9.19 -3.93
C LEU A 36 -2.56 -8.17 -3.07
N TYR A 37 -3.43 -8.64 -2.18
CA TYR A 37 -4.08 -7.85 -1.14
C TYR A 37 -3.34 -8.01 0.19
N LEU A 38 -3.07 -6.88 0.85
CA LEU A 38 -2.24 -6.80 2.06
C LEU A 38 -2.95 -6.20 3.28
N GLY A 39 -4.27 -5.97 3.16
CA GLY A 39 -5.05 -5.46 4.29
C GLY A 39 -5.46 -6.58 5.24
N GLU A 40 -5.69 -6.21 6.49
CA GLU A 40 -6.13 -7.14 7.54
C GLU A 40 -7.60 -7.55 7.37
N TYR A 41 -8.42 -6.66 6.80
CA TYR A 41 -9.87 -6.86 6.69
C TYR A 41 -10.30 -7.23 5.28
N ILE A 42 -10.73 -8.47 5.09
CA ILE A 42 -11.28 -8.92 3.81
C ILE A 42 -12.68 -8.30 3.63
N HIS A 43 -12.80 -7.32 2.74
CA HIS A 43 -14.05 -6.65 2.36
C HIS A 43 -14.24 -6.68 0.84
N SER A 44 -15.47 -6.54 0.32
CA SER A 44 -15.74 -6.58 -1.13
C SER A 44 -14.90 -5.60 -1.98
N TRP A 45 -14.31 -4.59 -1.35
CA TRP A 45 -13.43 -3.59 -1.95
C TRP A 45 -11.93 -3.92 -1.84
N LEU A 46 -11.54 -5.21 -1.71
CA LEU A 46 -10.12 -5.66 -1.57
C LEU A 46 -9.17 -4.96 -2.54
N ALA A 47 -9.58 -4.78 -3.81
CA ALA A 47 -8.76 -4.23 -4.89
C ALA A 47 -8.60 -2.69 -4.86
N ALA A 48 -9.33 -2.01 -3.97
CA ALA A 48 -9.42 -0.55 -4.05
C ALA A 48 -8.22 0.16 -3.41
N THR A 49 -7.73 -0.33 -2.25
CA THR A 49 -6.92 0.52 -1.34
C THR A 49 -5.60 -0.07 -0.85
N GLN A 50 -5.47 -1.39 -0.65
CA GLN A 50 -4.25 -1.98 -0.06
C GLN A 50 -3.73 -3.13 -0.92
N TYR A 51 -2.87 -2.82 -1.88
CA TYR A 51 -2.47 -3.79 -2.89
C TYR A 51 -1.00 -3.68 -3.33
N ILE A 52 -0.49 -4.81 -3.81
CA ILE A 52 0.67 -4.90 -4.70
C ILE A 52 0.17 -5.44 -6.04
N ALA A 53 0.17 -4.62 -7.07
CA ALA A 53 -0.39 -4.93 -8.37
C ALA A 53 0.71 -4.89 -9.44
N PRO A 54 1.35 -6.03 -9.80
CA PRO A 54 2.14 -6.09 -11.02
C PRO A 54 1.27 -5.76 -12.25
N LEU A 55 0.04 -6.26 -12.31
CA LEU A 55 -0.96 -5.84 -13.30
C LEU A 55 -2.35 -6.21 -12.80
N MET A 56 -3.06 -5.26 -12.21
CA MET A 56 -4.46 -5.43 -11.84
C MET A 56 -5.33 -5.18 -13.06
N ALA A 57 -6.19 -6.13 -13.45
CA ALA A 57 -7.14 -5.99 -14.55
C ALA A 57 -8.29 -7.02 -14.42
N ASN A 58 -9.26 -6.98 -15.34
CA ASN A 58 -10.39 -7.92 -15.38
C ASN A 58 -9.97 -9.31 -15.91
N PHE A 59 -9.01 -9.95 -15.24
CA PHE A 59 -8.57 -11.31 -15.60
C PHE A 59 -9.58 -12.36 -15.14
N ASP A 60 -9.84 -13.33 -16.01
CA ASP A 60 -10.64 -14.50 -15.73
C ASP A 60 -9.81 -15.75 -16.04
N LEU A 61 -9.65 -16.62 -15.05
CA LEU A 61 -8.93 -17.88 -15.20
C LEU A 61 -9.84 -19.00 -15.70
N SER A 62 -11.16 -18.84 -15.64
CA SER A 62 -12.13 -19.86 -16.07
C SER A 62 -12.31 -19.92 -17.59
N THR A 63 -11.84 -18.90 -18.31
CA THR A 63 -12.00 -18.80 -19.76
C THR A 63 -10.99 -19.64 -20.55
N SER A 64 -9.99 -20.24 -19.89
CA SER A 64 -8.97 -21.09 -20.53
C SER A 64 -8.39 -22.11 -19.55
N ASN A 65 -8.36 -23.38 -19.97
CA ASN A 65 -7.74 -24.47 -19.20
C ASN A 65 -6.22 -24.31 -19.01
N HIS A 66 -5.60 -23.37 -19.74
CA HIS A 66 -4.17 -23.08 -19.65
C HIS A 66 -3.85 -21.93 -18.69
N SER A 67 -4.85 -21.20 -18.18
CA SER A 67 -4.66 -20.10 -17.25
C SER A 67 -4.48 -20.62 -15.82
N ASN A 68 -3.35 -20.31 -15.20
CA ASN A 68 -3.04 -20.78 -13.85
C ASN A 68 -2.29 -19.71 -13.04
N ILE A 69 -2.49 -19.73 -11.72
CA ILE A 69 -1.65 -18.99 -10.79
C ILE A 69 -0.74 -19.96 -10.03
N TYR A 70 0.57 -19.73 -10.16
CA TYR A 70 1.59 -20.44 -9.42
C TYR A 70 2.16 -19.54 -8.33
N TYR A 71 2.51 -20.11 -7.20
CA TYR A 71 3.28 -19.41 -6.18
C TYR A 71 4.30 -20.35 -5.54
N MET A 72 5.42 -19.78 -5.14
CA MET A 72 6.49 -20.48 -4.44
C MET A 72 7.06 -19.57 -3.37
N GLU A 73 7.41 -20.14 -2.23
CA GLU A 73 8.01 -19.43 -1.12
C GLU A 73 9.19 -20.21 -0.55
N ASN A 74 10.30 -19.53 -0.27
CA ASN A 74 11.54 -20.14 0.21
C ASN A 74 12.06 -19.55 1.53
N GLY A 75 11.20 -18.85 2.30
CA GLY A 75 11.56 -18.20 3.57
C GLY A 75 12.34 -16.88 3.44
N THR A 76 12.79 -16.52 2.24
CA THR A 76 13.41 -15.20 1.97
C THR A 76 12.71 -14.43 0.86
N ALA A 77 11.94 -15.12 0.04
CA ALA A 77 11.09 -14.52 -0.96
C ALA A 77 9.81 -15.33 -1.18
N LEU A 78 8.74 -14.61 -1.53
CA LEU A 78 7.53 -15.14 -2.13
C LEU A 78 7.51 -14.73 -3.61
N ILE A 79 7.28 -15.69 -4.51
CA ILE A 79 7.08 -15.45 -5.93
C ILE A 79 5.65 -15.86 -6.29
N VAL A 80 4.92 -15.00 -6.98
CA VAL A 80 3.56 -15.28 -7.49
C VAL A 80 3.52 -14.95 -8.97
N THR A 81 3.07 -15.92 -9.77
CA THR A 81 3.03 -15.85 -11.22
C THR A 81 1.61 -16.06 -11.71
N TRP A 82 1.06 -15.08 -12.43
CA TRP A 82 -0.15 -15.22 -13.23
C TRP A 82 0.27 -15.69 -14.60
N HIS A 83 0.04 -16.97 -14.88
CA HIS A 83 0.48 -17.62 -16.10
C HIS A 83 -0.66 -17.73 -17.10
N ASN A 84 -0.44 -17.19 -18.29
CA ASN A 84 -1.36 -17.25 -19.42
C ASN A 84 -2.81 -16.85 -19.06
N VAL A 85 -2.97 -15.82 -18.21
CA VAL A 85 -4.29 -15.34 -17.76
C VAL A 85 -4.92 -14.44 -18.84
N THR A 86 -6.20 -14.61 -19.10
CA THR A 86 -6.91 -13.91 -20.18
C THR A 86 -7.82 -12.83 -19.64
N LEU A 87 -7.97 -11.73 -20.39
CA LEU A 87 -8.95 -10.68 -20.06
C LEU A 87 -10.37 -11.18 -20.35
N GLN A 88 -11.26 -11.01 -19.39
CA GLN A 88 -12.67 -11.42 -19.50
C GLN A 88 -13.36 -10.72 -20.69
N ASP A 89 -13.15 -9.41 -20.83
CA ASP A 89 -13.82 -8.61 -21.85
C ASP A 89 -13.19 -8.77 -23.26
N LYS A 90 -11.95 -9.26 -23.33
CA LYS A 90 -11.18 -9.38 -24.57
C LYS A 90 -10.36 -10.68 -24.63
N PRO A 91 -10.98 -11.86 -24.58
CA PRO A 91 -10.24 -13.13 -24.51
C PRO A 91 -9.38 -13.41 -25.75
N LYS A 92 -9.71 -12.81 -26.90
CA LYS A 92 -9.01 -13.01 -28.19
C LYS A 92 -7.64 -12.33 -28.29
N VAL A 93 -7.30 -11.39 -27.39
CA VAL A 93 -6.01 -10.69 -27.45
C VAL A 93 -4.84 -11.58 -27.04
N GLY A 94 -5.11 -12.72 -26.40
CA GLY A 94 -4.10 -13.65 -25.89
C GLY A 94 -3.93 -13.57 -24.38
N GLY A 95 -3.15 -14.50 -23.85
CA GLY A 95 -2.89 -14.60 -22.41
C GLY A 95 -1.69 -13.77 -21.96
N PHE A 96 -1.84 -13.18 -20.79
CA PHE A 96 -0.80 -12.41 -20.10
C PHE A 96 0.00 -13.35 -19.21
N THR A 97 1.32 -13.19 -19.18
CA THR A 97 2.20 -13.85 -18.22
C THR A 97 3.09 -12.83 -17.53
N PHE A 98 2.87 -12.67 -16.23
CA PHE A 98 3.64 -11.77 -15.38
C PHE A 98 3.76 -12.33 -13.97
N GLN A 99 4.73 -11.83 -13.23
CA GLN A 99 4.98 -12.26 -11.87
C GLN A 99 5.31 -11.08 -10.96
N THR A 100 5.09 -11.28 -9.67
CA THR A 100 5.62 -10.43 -8.60
C THR A 100 6.48 -11.26 -7.66
N THR A 101 7.56 -10.67 -7.16
CA THR A 101 8.40 -11.24 -6.11
C THR A 101 8.43 -10.29 -4.93
N LEU A 102 8.10 -10.78 -3.73
CA LEU A 102 8.25 -10.08 -2.46
C LEU A 102 9.47 -10.64 -1.76
N HIS A 103 10.46 -9.80 -1.46
CA HIS A 103 11.65 -10.19 -0.71
C HIS A 103 11.50 -9.84 0.77
N SER A 104 12.12 -10.62 1.65
CA SER A 104 12.08 -10.42 3.11
C SER A 104 12.68 -9.09 3.58
N ASN A 105 13.49 -8.44 2.75
CA ASN A 105 14.00 -7.09 3.01
C ASN A 105 13.03 -5.96 2.60
N GLY A 106 11.82 -6.29 2.15
CA GLY A 106 10.80 -5.33 1.71
C GLY A 106 10.86 -4.99 0.22
N ASN A 107 11.89 -5.42 -0.52
CA ASN A 107 11.96 -5.16 -1.95
C ASN A 107 10.87 -5.92 -2.71
N ILE A 108 10.36 -5.30 -3.77
CA ILE A 108 9.33 -5.87 -4.64
C ILE A 108 9.84 -5.83 -6.08
N VAL A 109 9.62 -6.90 -6.83
CA VAL A 109 9.97 -6.97 -8.26
C VAL A 109 8.76 -7.41 -9.06
N PHE A 110 8.41 -6.66 -10.11
CA PHE A 110 7.46 -7.08 -11.14
C PHE A 110 8.24 -7.49 -12.39
N ALA A 111 7.87 -8.60 -13.01
CA ALA A 111 8.46 -9.04 -14.27
C ALA A 111 7.37 -9.47 -15.25
N TYR A 112 7.47 -8.99 -16.48
CA TYR A 112 6.47 -9.19 -17.53
C TYR A 112 7.08 -10.02 -18.64
N LYS A 113 6.59 -11.26 -18.80
CA LYS A 113 7.05 -12.17 -19.84
C LYS A 113 6.25 -12.00 -21.13
N THR A 114 4.92 -11.88 -21.01
CA THR A 114 4.02 -11.79 -22.16
C THR A 114 2.87 -10.84 -21.82
N VAL A 115 2.69 -9.83 -22.66
CA VAL A 115 1.77 -8.69 -22.58
C VAL A 115 1.28 -8.44 -24.00
N PRO A 116 0.26 -9.19 -24.47
CA PRO A 116 -0.06 -9.29 -25.89
C PRO A 116 -0.80 -8.07 -26.47
N THR A 117 -1.22 -7.12 -25.63
CA THR A 117 -1.78 -5.82 -26.03
C THR A 117 -1.24 -4.75 -25.08
N LYS A 118 -1.21 -3.50 -25.53
CA LYS A 118 -0.75 -2.38 -24.69
C LYS A 118 -1.67 -2.24 -23.49
N ILE A 119 -1.12 -1.95 -22.32
CA ILE A 119 -1.91 -1.82 -21.09
C ILE A 119 -3.00 -0.74 -21.22
N LYS A 120 -2.73 0.35 -21.94
CA LYS A 120 -3.71 1.41 -22.27
C LYS A 120 -4.95 0.94 -23.02
N GLU A 121 -4.88 -0.20 -23.70
CA GLU A 121 -5.98 -0.74 -24.51
C GLU A 121 -6.87 -1.70 -23.71
N ILE A 122 -6.52 -1.97 -22.45
CA ILE A 122 -7.31 -2.80 -21.52
C ILE A 122 -8.48 -1.95 -21.02
N ASP A 123 -9.68 -2.52 -21.07
CA ASP A 123 -10.90 -1.84 -20.60
C ASP A 123 -10.91 -1.72 -19.07
N SER A 124 -11.14 -0.50 -18.57
CA SER A 124 -11.22 -0.20 -17.15
C SER A 124 -12.65 -0.05 -16.61
N THR A 125 -13.68 -0.27 -17.45
CA THR A 125 -15.09 -0.03 -17.12
C THR A 125 -15.61 -1.00 -16.07
N ASN A 126 -15.37 -2.30 -16.28
CA ASN A 126 -15.86 -3.37 -15.40
C ASN A 126 -14.91 -3.69 -14.24
N HIS A 127 -13.64 -3.33 -14.38
CA HIS A 127 -12.60 -3.54 -13.38
C HIS A 127 -11.48 -2.51 -13.55
N PRO A 128 -10.90 -1.96 -12.47
CA PRO A 128 -9.78 -1.03 -12.59
C PRO A 128 -8.55 -1.70 -13.22
N VAL A 129 -7.81 -0.91 -13.99
CA VAL A 129 -6.48 -1.26 -14.50
C VAL A 129 -5.43 -0.51 -13.67
N LYS A 130 -4.54 -1.22 -12.97
CA LYS A 130 -3.53 -0.59 -12.11
C LYS A 130 -2.21 -1.34 -12.14
N ILE A 131 -1.10 -0.58 -12.10
CA ILE A 131 0.26 -1.10 -11.92
C ILE A 131 0.93 -0.31 -10.80
N GLY A 132 1.35 -1.00 -9.75
CA GLY A 132 2.08 -0.40 -8.63
C GLY A 132 1.60 -0.85 -7.25
N LEU A 133 1.73 0.05 -6.27
CA LEU A 133 1.51 -0.21 -4.84
C LEU A 133 0.48 0.78 -4.30
N SER A 134 -0.34 0.35 -3.34
CA SER A 134 -1.14 1.25 -2.51
C SER A 134 -1.24 0.74 -1.09
N ASP A 135 -1.21 1.67 -0.13
CA ASP A 135 -1.56 1.38 1.26
C ASP A 135 -2.51 2.43 1.86
N ALA A 136 -3.26 1.98 2.87
CA ALA A 136 -4.34 2.72 3.47
C ALA A 136 -4.47 2.40 4.97
N TYR A 137 -5.09 3.29 5.73
CA TYR A 137 -5.52 3.03 7.11
C TYR A 137 -7.04 3.04 7.22
N VAL A 138 -7.57 2.37 8.25
CA VAL A 138 -9.01 2.28 8.50
C VAL A 138 -9.35 3.06 9.77
N LEU A 139 -10.37 3.90 9.71
CA LEU A 139 -11.00 4.52 10.88
C LEU A 139 -12.38 3.91 11.11
N ASP A 140 -12.59 3.39 12.31
CA ASP A 140 -13.88 2.93 12.82
C ASP A 140 -14.52 4.01 13.70
N LYS A 141 -15.75 4.39 13.39
CA LYS A 141 -16.55 5.35 14.16
C LYS A 141 -17.94 4.78 14.40
N THR A 142 -18.42 4.88 15.63
CA THR A 142 -19.81 4.58 15.97
C THR A 142 -20.64 5.86 15.84
N ILE A 143 -21.61 5.87 14.93
CA ILE A 143 -22.53 7.00 14.71
C ILE A 143 -23.95 6.47 14.84
N PHE A 144 -24.77 7.05 15.72
CA PHE A 144 -26.15 6.61 15.99
C PHE A 144 -26.27 5.08 16.20
N PHE A 145 -25.40 4.51 17.05
CA PHE A 145 -25.32 3.07 17.34
C PHE A 145 -24.91 2.15 16.17
N VAL A 146 -24.54 2.71 15.00
CA VAL A 146 -24.02 1.97 13.86
C VAL A 146 -22.51 2.14 13.76
N ARG A 147 -21.76 1.03 13.66
CA ARG A 147 -20.31 1.06 13.40
C ARG A 147 -20.04 1.31 11.93
N ARG A 148 -19.30 2.36 11.62
CA ARG A 148 -18.90 2.74 10.26
C ARG A 148 -17.38 2.72 10.15
N LYS A 149 -16.89 1.83 9.29
CA LYS A 149 -15.47 1.80 8.88
C LYS A 149 -15.26 2.67 7.64
N THR A 150 -14.26 3.54 7.67
CA THR A 150 -13.86 4.39 6.54
C THR A 150 -12.38 4.13 6.25
N ILE A 151 -12.04 3.92 4.98
CA ILE A 151 -10.69 3.61 4.53
C ILE A 151 -10.08 4.84 3.88
N TYR A 152 -8.86 5.19 4.27
CA TYR A 152 -8.12 6.33 3.75
C TYR A 152 -6.81 5.86 3.12
N GLU A 153 -6.71 5.97 1.79
CA GLU A 153 -5.45 5.78 1.06
C GLU A 153 -4.50 6.93 1.42
N TYR A 154 -3.29 6.60 1.87
CA TYR A 154 -2.32 7.62 2.28
C TYR A 154 -1.07 7.64 1.40
N HIS A 155 -0.75 6.54 0.71
CA HIS A 155 0.36 6.51 -0.23
C HIS A 155 0.12 5.54 -1.38
N ARG A 156 0.57 5.95 -2.57
CA ARG A 156 0.47 5.16 -3.79
C ARG A 156 1.73 5.32 -4.64
N VAL A 157 2.21 4.21 -5.19
CA VAL A 157 3.20 4.19 -6.28
C VAL A 157 2.47 3.71 -7.52
N THR A 158 2.52 4.47 -8.61
CA THR A 158 1.87 4.10 -9.88
C THR A 158 2.86 4.19 -11.02
N PHE A 159 2.79 3.22 -11.93
CA PHE A 159 3.58 3.20 -13.16
C PHE A 159 2.70 3.54 -14.35
N HIS A 160 3.30 4.23 -15.33
CA HIS A 160 2.57 4.53 -16.57
C HIS A 160 2.42 3.27 -17.40
N GLU A 161 1.25 3.12 -18.02
CA GLU A 161 0.88 1.98 -18.83
C GLU A 161 1.79 1.79 -20.06
N ASP A 162 2.41 2.88 -20.56
CA ASP A 162 3.39 2.83 -21.66
C ASP A 162 4.76 2.28 -21.23
N GLU A 163 5.02 2.19 -19.92
CA GLU A 163 6.30 1.72 -19.40
C GLU A 163 6.42 0.19 -19.48
N VAL A 164 5.28 -0.50 -19.50
CA VAL A 164 5.16 -1.96 -19.37
C VAL A 164 4.86 -2.63 -20.70
N THR A 165 5.83 -3.40 -21.18
CA THR A 165 5.75 -4.27 -22.35
C THR A 165 6.42 -5.62 -22.06
N ASP A 166 6.43 -6.53 -23.03
CA ASP A 166 7.21 -7.77 -22.97
C ASP A 166 8.67 -7.50 -22.58
N GLY A 167 9.20 -8.32 -21.66
CA GLY A 167 10.57 -8.21 -21.15
C GLY A 167 10.81 -7.06 -20.18
N THR A 168 9.76 -6.32 -19.77
CA THR A 168 9.88 -5.27 -18.76
C THR A 168 10.08 -5.88 -17.37
N VAL A 169 10.91 -5.23 -16.55
CA VAL A 169 11.09 -5.54 -15.14
C VAL A 169 11.04 -4.24 -14.34
N ILE A 170 10.17 -4.18 -13.33
CA ILE A 170 10.07 -3.06 -12.40
C ILE A 170 10.63 -3.50 -11.06
N ILE A 171 11.58 -2.75 -10.52
CA ILE A 171 12.22 -3.01 -9.23
C ILE A 171 11.82 -1.87 -8.28
N LEU A 172 11.25 -2.24 -7.14
CA LEU A 172 10.85 -1.36 -6.06
C LEU A 172 11.73 -1.68 -4.84
N THR A 173 12.63 -0.77 -4.49
CA THR A 173 13.50 -0.90 -3.33
C THR A 173 12.86 -0.22 -2.14
N ALA A 174 12.68 -0.96 -1.04
CA ALA A 174 12.12 -0.40 0.19
C ALA A 174 13.07 0.67 0.77
N LEU A 175 12.51 1.78 1.21
CA LEU A 175 13.23 2.86 1.86
C LEU A 175 12.95 2.85 3.37
N PRO A 176 13.92 3.24 4.22
CA PRO A 176 13.71 3.29 5.67
C PRO A 176 12.54 4.19 6.05
N THR A 177 11.70 3.70 6.96
CA THR A 177 10.51 4.38 7.47
C THR A 177 10.63 4.71 8.96
N CYS A 178 9.77 5.60 9.46
CA CYS A 178 9.71 5.93 10.90
C CYS A 178 9.45 4.69 11.77
N LEU A 179 8.54 3.80 11.35
CA LEU A 179 8.09 2.64 12.13
C LEU A 179 9.19 1.60 12.43
N GLU A 180 10.28 1.63 11.67
CA GLU A 180 11.46 0.79 11.90
C GLU A 180 12.25 1.22 13.15
N LYS A 181 12.17 2.50 13.54
CA LYS A 181 12.89 3.05 14.69
C LYS A 181 12.18 2.64 15.99
N LYS A 182 12.94 2.01 16.90
CA LYS A 182 12.43 1.44 18.16
C LYS A 182 12.74 2.26 19.40
N ASN A 183 13.43 3.39 19.25
CA ASN A 183 13.71 4.29 20.37
C ASN A 183 13.49 5.75 19.97
N CYS A 184 13.10 6.57 20.93
CA CYS A 184 12.76 7.98 20.74
C CYS A 184 13.89 8.75 20.05
N THR A 185 15.12 8.63 20.56
CA THR A 185 16.30 9.31 20.02
C THR A 185 16.51 9.01 18.53
N SER A 186 16.47 7.73 18.12
CA SER A 186 16.61 7.29 16.74
C SER A 186 15.43 7.67 15.84
N CYS A 187 14.26 7.88 16.43
CA CYS A 187 13.06 8.30 15.71
C CYS A 187 13.18 9.76 15.27
N ILE A 188 13.66 10.62 16.17
CA ILE A 188 13.76 12.07 15.92
C ILE A 188 14.95 12.41 15.00
N LYS A 189 15.95 11.53 14.89
CA LYS A 189 17.04 11.69 13.93
C LYS A 189 16.49 11.78 12.50
N LYS A 190 16.97 12.78 11.75
CA LYS A 190 16.60 13.03 10.35
C LYS A 190 17.30 12.07 9.39
N ASP A 191 17.21 10.77 9.67
CA ASP A 191 17.88 9.70 8.92
C ASP A 191 16.99 9.14 7.79
N THR A 192 15.76 9.63 7.67
CA THR A 192 14.79 9.18 6.66
C THR A 192 14.23 10.38 5.89
N ASN A 193 13.59 10.11 4.76
CA ASN A 193 12.89 11.15 3.98
C ASN A 193 11.57 11.60 4.65
N PHE A 194 11.23 11.06 5.83
CA PHE A 194 10.01 11.38 6.55
C PHE A 194 10.29 12.23 7.77
N GLN A 195 9.38 13.15 8.06
CA GLN A 195 9.34 13.81 9.36
C GLN A 195 8.72 12.84 10.38
N CYS A 196 9.57 12.24 11.21
CA CYS A 196 9.17 11.28 12.21
C CYS A 196 8.93 11.93 13.57
N PHE A 197 8.01 11.34 14.32
CA PHE A 197 7.57 11.77 15.63
C PHE A 197 7.50 10.57 16.56
N TRP A 198 7.81 10.79 17.84
CA TRP A 198 7.68 9.74 18.86
C TRP A 198 6.45 9.98 19.73
N CYS A 199 5.59 8.98 19.88
CA CYS A 199 4.47 9.01 20.81
C CYS A 199 4.10 7.59 21.24
N ASP A 200 3.75 7.42 22.52
CA ASP A 200 3.32 6.14 23.09
C ASP A 200 4.22 4.95 22.68
N ASN A 201 5.52 5.09 22.95
CA ASN A 201 6.54 4.08 22.64
C ASN A 201 6.61 3.64 21.16
N ARG A 202 6.13 4.48 20.23
CA ARG A 202 6.15 4.23 18.80
C ARG A 202 6.67 5.43 18.03
N CYS A 203 7.52 5.16 17.04
CA CYS A 203 7.92 6.13 16.04
C CYS A 203 6.97 6.11 14.84
N SER A 204 6.50 7.27 14.38
CA SER A 204 5.57 7.37 13.25
C SER A 204 5.72 8.73 12.55
N SER A 205 5.34 8.81 11.27
CA SER A 205 5.15 10.07 10.56
C SER A 205 3.82 10.77 10.91
N GLY A 206 3.00 10.15 11.76
CA GLY A 206 1.62 10.53 12.06
C GLY A 206 0.61 10.03 11.01
N VAL A 207 1.05 9.36 9.94
CA VAL A 207 0.19 8.81 8.88
C VAL A 207 0.64 7.40 8.51
N ASP A 208 0.03 6.39 9.12
CA ASP A 208 0.29 4.97 8.90
C ASP A 208 -0.95 4.12 9.26
N ARG A 209 -0.89 2.78 9.18
CA ARG A 209 -2.04 1.90 9.48
C ARG A 209 -2.58 2.04 10.91
N ASN A 210 -1.77 2.49 11.86
CA ASN A 210 -2.13 2.72 13.26
C ASN A 210 -2.67 4.14 13.51
N ARG A 211 -3.10 4.87 12.47
CA ARG A 211 -3.62 6.24 12.59
C ARG A 211 -4.77 6.41 13.59
N GLN A 212 -5.66 5.41 13.72
CA GLN A 212 -6.74 5.49 14.69
C GLN A 212 -6.22 5.52 16.13
N ASP A 213 -5.31 4.61 16.45
CA ASP A 213 -4.66 4.52 17.75
C ASP A 213 -3.85 5.79 18.07
N TRP A 214 -3.17 6.35 17.06
CA TRP A 214 -2.49 7.65 17.17
C TRP A 214 -3.44 8.79 17.61
N HIS A 215 -4.65 8.85 17.04
CA HIS A 215 -5.65 9.83 17.45
C HIS A 215 -6.23 9.56 18.84
N GLN A 216 -6.51 8.30 19.16
CA GLN A 216 -7.10 7.92 20.46
C GLN A 216 -6.16 8.22 21.64
N LYS A 217 -4.85 8.22 21.40
CA LYS A 217 -3.81 8.54 22.40
C LYS A 217 -3.40 10.01 22.40
N ASP A 218 -4.16 10.88 21.74
CA ASP A 218 -3.87 12.33 21.61
C ASP A 218 -2.44 12.63 21.11
N CYS A 219 -1.86 11.72 20.33
CA CYS A 219 -0.48 11.85 19.83
C CYS A 219 -0.30 13.04 18.89
N GLU A 220 -1.37 13.63 18.36
CA GLU A 220 -1.26 14.87 17.59
C GLU A 220 -0.75 16.04 18.46
N LYS A 221 -1.08 16.02 19.75
CA LYS A 221 -0.66 17.01 20.75
C LYS A 221 0.56 16.54 21.54
N LEU A 222 0.61 15.25 21.87
CA LEU A 222 1.62 14.67 22.77
C LEU A 222 2.91 14.22 22.06
N LYS A 223 2.95 14.26 20.72
CA LYS A 223 4.13 13.84 19.96
C LYS A 223 5.39 14.61 20.34
N LEU A 224 6.47 13.88 20.53
CA LEU A 224 7.81 14.43 20.72
C LEU A 224 8.42 14.72 19.34
N VAL A 225 9.01 15.91 19.22
CA VAL A 225 9.55 16.42 17.95
C VAL A 225 11.07 16.66 18.01
N ASN A 226 11.64 16.74 19.22
CA ASN A 226 13.04 17.06 19.47
C ASN A 226 13.69 16.01 20.37
N GLU A 227 15.00 15.80 20.20
CA GLU A 227 15.78 14.80 20.94
C GLU A 227 15.80 15.09 22.45
N ASP A 228 15.81 16.36 22.86
CA ASP A 228 15.80 16.79 24.26
C ASP A 228 14.55 16.30 25.03
N MET A 229 13.44 16.09 24.31
CA MET A 229 12.20 15.59 24.88
C MET A 229 12.23 14.08 25.15
N CYS A 230 13.19 13.35 24.57
CA CYS A 230 13.35 11.91 24.77
C CYS A 230 14.03 11.57 26.10
N THR A 231 14.85 12.49 26.62
CA THR A 231 15.67 12.28 27.84
C THR A 231 14.92 12.69 29.10
N SER A 232 13.91 13.54 28.95
CA SER A 232 12.96 13.86 30.01
C SER A 232 11.92 12.75 30.04
N GLY A 233 12.00 11.83 31.00
CA GLY A 233 10.92 10.88 31.24
C GLY A 233 9.62 11.65 31.48
N VAL A 234 8.77 11.76 30.45
CA VAL A 234 7.49 12.46 30.53
C VAL A 234 6.60 11.65 31.46
N THR A 235 6.61 12.04 32.72
CA THR A 235 5.53 11.77 33.66
C THR A 235 4.27 12.35 33.03
N THR A 236 3.25 11.51 32.94
CA THR A 236 1.89 11.82 32.51
C THR A 236 1.48 13.25 32.88
N VAL A 237 1.44 14.14 31.89
CA VAL A 237 0.80 15.45 32.07
C VAL A 237 -0.70 15.18 32.14
N THR A 238 -1.22 15.18 33.37
CA THR A 238 -2.66 15.20 33.63
C THR A 238 -3.25 16.40 32.88
N PRO A 239 -4.36 16.24 32.13
CA PRO A 239 -5.00 17.38 31.50
C PRO A 239 -5.44 18.38 32.57
N PRO A 240 -5.30 19.70 32.36
CA PRO A 240 -5.92 20.67 33.25
C PRO A 240 -7.44 20.49 33.14
N VAL A 241 -8.09 20.37 34.30
CA VAL A 241 -9.55 20.42 34.44
C VAL A 241 -10.00 21.76 33.83
N VAL A 242 -10.70 21.69 32.70
CA VAL A 242 -11.34 22.85 32.08
C VAL A 242 -12.72 23.01 32.70
N ASP A 243 -12.86 24.09 33.47
CA ASP A 243 -14.10 24.55 34.05
C ASP A 243 -15.06 24.98 32.93
N ASN A 244 -16.32 24.58 33.06
CA ASN A 244 -17.31 24.60 32.00
C ASN A 244 -18.10 25.91 32.07
N SER A 245 -17.73 26.92 31.26
CA SER A 245 -18.60 28.07 31.01
C SER A 245 -18.54 28.52 29.54
N SER A 246 -19.64 28.22 28.85
CA SER A 246 -20.28 28.94 27.74
C SER A 246 -19.43 29.90 26.90
N VAL A 247 -19.18 29.57 25.62
CA VAL A 247 -19.42 30.48 24.48
C VAL A 247 -19.74 29.67 23.22
N GLU A 248 -20.78 30.12 22.53
CA GLU A 248 -21.40 29.57 21.34
C GLU A 248 -20.71 30.04 20.04
N SER A 249 -20.85 29.22 18.99
CA SER A 249 -20.95 29.57 17.57
C SER A 249 -19.75 29.46 16.61
N SER A 250 -20.13 28.96 15.43
CA SER A 250 -19.64 29.20 14.07
C SER A 250 -18.62 28.24 13.42
N VAL A 251 -19.21 27.37 12.60
CA VAL A 251 -18.62 26.50 11.57
C VAL A 251 -18.08 27.35 10.42
N LYS A 252 -16.85 27.08 9.96
CA LYS A 252 -16.42 27.32 8.58
C LYS A 252 -15.54 26.17 8.07
N SER A 253 -16.05 25.52 7.03
CA SER A 253 -15.41 24.51 6.20
C SER A 253 -14.64 25.18 5.07
N GLU A 254 -13.33 24.94 4.96
CA GLU A 254 -12.55 25.30 3.79
C GLU A 254 -12.07 24.04 3.06
N SER A 255 -12.43 23.99 1.78
CA SER A 255 -12.06 22.96 0.81
C SER A 255 -10.91 23.52 -0.02
N LEU A 256 -9.83 22.75 -0.22
CA LEU A 256 -8.79 23.10 -1.18
C LEU A 256 -8.80 22.11 -2.35
N SER A 257 -9.20 22.63 -3.50
CA SER A 257 -9.12 22.00 -4.80
C SER A 257 -7.75 22.22 -5.45
N THR A 258 -7.41 21.25 -6.29
CA THR A 258 -6.19 21.06 -7.08
C THR A 258 -5.86 22.19 -8.05
N LYS A 259 -4.56 22.46 -8.28
CA LYS A 259 -4.06 22.95 -9.57
C LYS A 259 -2.76 22.26 -9.99
N SER A 260 -2.77 21.80 -11.23
CA SER A 260 -1.68 21.21 -12.00
C SER A 260 -0.93 22.28 -12.80
N VAL A 261 0.40 22.21 -12.82
CA VAL A 261 1.25 22.79 -13.87
C VAL A 261 2.42 21.83 -14.09
N GLY A 262 2.70 21.47 -15.34
CA GLY A 262 3.77 20.54 -15.73
C GLY A 262 5.03 21.23 -16.22
N LEU A 263 6.20 20.63 -15.93
CA LEU A 263 7.32 20.48 -16.86
C LEU A 263 8.39 19.52 -16.27
N GLY A 264 8.85 18.56 -17.09
CA GLY A 264 10.20 17.96 -17.14
C GLY A 264 10.95 17.50 -15.87
N LYS A 265 11.13 16.17 -15.78
CA LYS A 265 12.24 15.38 -15.18
C LYS A 265 12.53 15.49 -13.66
N ARG A 266 12.60 14.29 -13.05
CA ARG A 266 12.83 13.91 -11.63
C ARG A 266 11.67 14.23 -10.67
N ARG A 267 10.65 13.36 -10.65
CA ARG A 267 9.76 13.22 -9.49
C ARG A 267 10.42 12.33 -8.44
N SER A 268 11.30 12.91 -7.61
CA SER A 268 11.45 12.40 -6.25
C SER A 268 10.31 13.02 -5.44
N SER A 269 9.20 12.29 -5.28
CA SER A 269 8.21 12.69 -4.28
C SER A 269 8.92 12.68 -2.92
N LEU A 270 8.86 13.81 -2.21
CA LEU A 270 9.64 14.03 -0.99
C LEU A 270 9.30 13.05 0.17
N HIS A 271 8.34 12.15 -0.02
CA HIS A 271 7.82 11.24 1.01
C HIS A 271 7.42 9.90 0.37
N SER A 272 8.37 9.15 -0.20
CA SER A 272 8.10 7.81 -0.74
C SER A 272 8.73 6.71 0.11
N CYS A 273 7.98 5.64 0.34
CA CYS A 273 8.48 4.44 1.01
C CYS A 273 9.23 3.50 0.06
N TYR A 274 9.23 3.79 -1.25
CA TYR A 274 9.90 2.98 -2.24
C TYR A 274 10.65 3.85 -3.26
N HIS A 275 11.85 3.42 -3.62
CA HIS A 275 12.52 3.89 -4.82
C HIS A 275 12.23 2.91 -5.96
N SER A 276 11.69 3.39 -7.09
CA SER A 276 11.35 2.56 -8.24
C SER A 276 12.32 2.71 -9.40
N TYR A 277 12.63 1.61 -10.08
CA TYR A 277 13.42 1.57 -11.30
C TYR A 277 12.78 0.64 -12.34
N VAL A 278 12.69 1.07 -13.59
CA VAL A 278 12.14 0.28 -14.71
C VAL A 278 13.28 -0.14 -15.63
N LYS A 279 13.44 -1.44 -15.85
CA LYS A 279 14.39 -2.04 -16.78
C LYS A 279 13.65 -2.69 -17.93
N ARG A 280 14.17 -2.51 -19.15
CA ARG A 280 13.71 -3.25 -20.34
C ARG A 280 14.84 -4.15 -20.80
N ASN A 281 14.58 -5.45 -20.90
CA ASN A 281 15.48 -6.33 -21.64
C ASN A 281 15.27 -6.01 -23.14
N LYS A 282 16.33 -5.51 -23.78
CA LYS A 282 16.40 -5.39 -25.23
C LYS A 282 16.67 -6.76 -25.84
#